data_AF-A0A2W6CVJ3-F1
#
_entry.id   AF-A0A2W6CVJ3-F1
#
_cell.length_a   1.000
_cell.length_b   1.000
_cell.length_c   1.000
_cell.angle_alpha   90.00
_cell.angle_beta   90.00
_cell.angle_gamma   90.00
#
_symmetry.space_group_name_H-M   'P 1'
#
loop_
_entity.id
_entity.type
_entity.pdbx_description
1 polymer ?
#
loop_
_entity_poly.entity_id
_entity_poly.type
_entity_poly.pdbx_seq_one_letter_code
_entity_poly.pdbx_strand_id
1 'polypeptide(L)'
;MTVTNPKRGDRIALVSLARAVRMAASGDARHVREASGVALAPMSRATGVSTATLSRWERGLCRPSGAAAVRWVELLDQLRETGARDAS
;
A
#
# COMPACT_ATOMS: atom_id res chain seq x y z
N MET A 1 20.44 23.03 20.42
CA MET A 1 20.05 21.99 19.45
C MET A 1 18.55 21.74 19.58
N THR A 2 17.74 22.27 18.68
CA THR A 2 16.28 22.09 18.74
C THR A 2 15.93 20.80 17.99
N VAL A 3 15.46 19.78 18.70
CA VAL A 3 14.92 18.57 18.06
C VAL A 3 13.50 18.91 17.60
N THR A 4 13.34 19.23 16.32
CA THR A 4 12.03 19.47 15.71
C THR A 4 11.24 18.17 15.72
N ASN A 5 10.20 18.09 16.55
CA ASN A 5 9.29 16.96 16.60
C ASN A 5 8.55 16.84 15.25
N PRO A 6 8.49 15.66 14.60
CA PRO A 6 7.81 15.51 13.31
C PRO A 6 6.32 15.83 13.42
N LYS A 7 5.75 16.42 12.37
CA LYS A 7 4.30 16.70 12.33
C LYS A 7 3.54 15.39 12.36
N ARG A 8 2.31 15.41 12.92
CA ARG A 8 1.45 14.22 13.03
C ARG A 8 1.27 13.51 11.68
N GLY A 9 1.11 14.27 10.60
CA GLY A 9 1.00 13.74 9.23
C GLY A 9 2.24 12.95 8.79
N ASP A 10 3.44 13.46 9.08
CA ASP A 10 4.70 12.82 8.70
C ASP A 10 4.85 11.46 9.40
N ARG A 11 4.42 11.38 10.66
CA ARG A 11 4.45 10.12 11.42
C ARG A 11 3.50 9.08 10.84
N ILE A 12 2.27 9.48 10.48
CA ILE A 12 1.29 8.58 9.85
C ILE A 12 1.84 8.08 8.51
N ALA A 13 2.35 9.00 7.68
CA ALA A 13 2.94 8.66 6.39
C ALA A 13 4.12 7.68 6.54
N LEU A 14 4.95 7.83 7.57
CA LEU A 14 6.05 6.90 7.86
C LEU A 14 5.55 5.50 8.24
N VAL A 15 4.51 5.41 9.06
CA VAL A 15 3.89 4.12 9.44
C VAL A 15 3.29 3.44 8.22
N SER A 16 2.54 4.17 7.39
CA SER A 16 1.99 3.64 6.14
C SER A 16 3.10 3.19 5.19
N LEU A 17 4.16 3.99 5.02
CA LEU A 17 5.29 3.59 4.18
C LEU A 17 5.99 2.31 4.69
N ALA A 18 6.21 2.19 6.00
CA ALA A 18 6.80 0.99 6.58
C ALA A 18 5.91 -0.24 6.35
N ARG A 19 4.57 -0.09 6.42
CA ARG A 19 3.61 -1.14 6.08
C ARG A 19 3.67 -1.52 4.61
N ALA A 20 3.70 -0.53 3.70
CA ALA A 20 3.82 -0.75 2.26
C ALA A 20 5.06 -1.59 1.93
N VAL A 21 6.20 -1.27 2.55
CA VAL A 21 7.45 -2.04 2.38
C VAL A 21 7.31 -3.47 2.89
N ARG A 22 6.71 -3.67 4.07
CA ARG A 22 6.51 -5.03 4.62
C ARG A 22 5.58 -5.88 3.75
N MET A 23 4.44 -5.33 3.34
CA MET A 23 3.45 -6.05 2.52
C MET A 23 3.97 -6.37 1.12
N ALA A 24 4.80 -5.50 0.55
CA ALA A 24 5.51 -5.79 -0.70
C ALA A 24 6.52 -6.93 -0.54
N ALA A 25 7.28 -6.93 0.56
CA ALA A 25 8.29 -7.95 0.83
C ALA A 25 7.69 -9.33 1.17
N SER A 26 6.55 -9.38 1.85
CA SER A 26 5.87 -10.64 2.19
C SER A 26 5.00 -11.21 1.06
N GLY A 27 4.68 -10.40 0.04
CA GLY A 27 3.68 -10.75 -0.98
C GLY A 27 2.23 -10.57 -0.52
N ASP A 28 1.99 -10.15 0.73
CA ASP A 28 0.65 -9.93 1.26
C ASP A 28 -0.14 -8.90 0.45
N ALA A 29 0.53 -7.88 -0.09
CA ALA A 29 -0.13 -6.86 -0.91
C ALA A 29 -0.82 -7.48 -2.14
N ARG A 30 -0.13 -8.41 -2.80
CA ARG A 30 -0.69 -9.14 -3.95
C ARG A 30 -1.85 -10.01 -3.52
N HIS A 31 -1.68 -10.75 -2.42
CA HIS A 31 -2.68 -11.65 -1.90
C HIS A 31 -3.98 -10.91 -1.53
N VAL A 32 -3.89 -9.80 -0.80
CA VAL A 32 -5.05 -8.96 -0.46
C VAL A 32 -5.76 -8.48 -1.72
N ARG A 33 -5.01 -7.96 -2.70
CA ARG A 33 -5.60 -7.48 -3.96
C ARG A 33 -6.35 -8.59 -4.71
N GLU A 34 -5.73 -9.76 -4.84
CA GLU A 34 -6.29 -10.90 -5.57
C GLU A 34 -7.51 -11.49 -4.85
N ALA A 35 -7.46 -11.59 -3.52
CA ALA A 35 -8.58 -12.05 -2.70
C ALA A 35 -9.80 -11.12 -2.80
N SER A 36 -9.58 -9.81 -2.99
CA SER A 36 -10.64 -8.84 -3.26
C SER A 36 -11.10 -8.80 -4.74
N GLY A 37 -10.55 -9.64 -5.62
CA GLY A 37 -10.93 -9.68 -7.04
C GLY A 37 -10.51 -8.45 -7.84
N VAL A 38 -9.60 -7.61 -7.32
CA VAL A 38 -9.23 -6.33 -7.93
C VAL A 38 -8.05 -6.51 -8.89
N ALA A 39 -8.22 -6.08 -10.14
CA ALA A 39 -7.12 -6.03 -11.12
C ALA A 39 -6.15 -4.85 -10.84
N LEU A 40 -4.93 -4.94 -11.37
CA LEU A 40 -3.93 -3.86 -11.25
C LEU A 40 -4.35 -2.54 -11.92
N ALA A 41 -5.17 -2.59 -12.98
CA ALA A 41 -5.58 -1.38 -13.70
C ALA A 41 -6.48 -0.43 -12.87
N PRO A 42 -7.52 -0.91 -12.15
CA PRO A 42 -8.21 -0.11 -11.14
C PRO A 42 -7.30 0.45 -10.04
N MET A 43 -6.40 -0.37 -9.48
CA MET A 43 -5.42 0.06 -8.46
C MET A 43 -4.54 1.20 -8.99
N SER A 44 -4.11 1.09 -10.24
CA SER A 44 -3.28 2.09 -10.91
C SER A 44 -3.99 3.45 -10.96
N ARG A 45 -5.26 3.47 -11.38
CA ARG A 45 -6.06 4.69 -11.46
C ARG A 45 -6.28 5.32 -10.08
N ALA A 46 -6.56 4.51 -9.06
CA ALA A 46 -6.80 5.00 -7.70
C ALA A 46 -5.53 5.57 -7.03
N THR A 47 -4.37 4.98 -7.30
CA THR A 47 -3.11 5.34 -6.63
C THR A 47 -2.24 6.33 -7.42
N GLY A 48 -2.48 6.45 -8.74
CA GLY A 48 -1.62 7.18 -9.66
C GLY A 48 -0.29 6.47 -9.97
N VAL A 49 -0.19 5.18 -9.67
CA VAL A 49 1.01 4.36 -9.94
C VAL A 49 0.78 3.51 -11.17
N SER A 50 1.75 3.38 -12.07
CA SER A 50 1.58 2.50 -13.24
C SER A 50 1.39 1.03 -12.83
N THR A 51 0.64 0.28 -13.63
CA THR A 51 0.43 -1.17 -13.43
C THR A 51 1.75 -1.94 -13.37
N ALA A 52 2.73 -1.55 -14.17
CA ALA A 52 4.07 -2.15 -14.15
C ALA A 52 4.80 -1.90 -12.81
N THR A 53 4.71 -0.70 -12.25
CA THR A 53 5.31 -0.40 -10.95
C THR A 53 4.60 -1.14 -9.82
N LEU A 54 3.26 -1.17 -9.82
CA LEU A 54 2.50 -1.96 -8.85
C LEU A 54 2.86 -3.46 -8.91
N SER A 55 2.98 -4.02 -10.12
CA SER A 55 3.43 -5.41 -10.32
C SER A 55 4.83 -5.66 -9.76
N ARG A 56 5.77 -4.73 -9.95
CA ARG A 56 7.12 -4.85 -9.36
C ARG A 56 7.10 -4.78 -7.84
N TRP A 57 6.29 -3.90 -7.25
CA TRP A 57 6.12 -3.83 -5.79
C TRP A 57 5.52 -5.13 -5.23
N GLU A 58 4.45 -5.63 -5.84
CA GLU A 58 3.78 -6.88 -5.42
C GLU A 58 4.65 -8.13 -5.56
N ARG A 59 5.68 -8.07 -6.41
CA ARG A 59 6.66 -9.15 -6.61
C ARG A 59 7.96 -8.95 -5.84
N GLY A 60 8.06 -7.90 -5.01
CA GLY A 60 9.28 -7.56 -4.29
C GLY A 60 10.46 -7.13 -5.18
N LEU A 61 10.23 -6.85 -6.47
CA LEU A 61 11.28 -6.48 -7.43
C LEU A 61 11.79 -5.06 -7.24
N CYS A 62 10.98 -4.18 -6.64
CA CYS A 62 11.45 -2.88 -6.18
C CYS A 62 10.73 -2.44 -4.91
N ARG A 63 11.38 -1.57 -4.14
CA ARG A 63 10.85 -1.08 -2.86
C ARG A 63 9.81 0.04 -3.10
N PRO A 64 8.60 -0.05 -2.52
CA PRO A 64 7.65 1.05 -2.51
C PRO A 64 8.22 2.29 -1.81
N SER A 65 7.96 3.47 -2.35
CA SER A 65 8.45 4.74 -1.81
C SER A 65 7.48 5.91 -2.02
N GLY A 66 7.65 6.94 -1.20
CA GLY A 66 6.93 8.20 -1.30
C GLY A 66 5.43 8.12 -1.05
N ALA A 67 4.72 9.20 -1.38
CA ALA A 67 3.28 9.34 -1.15
C ALA A 67 2.44 8.31 -1.93
N ALA A 68 2.95 7.81 -3.05
CA ALA A 68 2.24 6.83 -3.86
C ALA A 68 2.18 5.45 -3.19
N ALA A 69 3.26 5.04 -2.50
CA ALA A 69 3.27 3.82 -1.68
C ALA A 69 2.31 3.92 -0.48
N VAL A 70 2.18 5.11 0.11
CA VAL A 70 1.21 5.38 1.18
C VAL A 70 -0.22 5.18 0.70
N ARG A 71 -0.61 5.84 -0.41
CA ARG A 71 -1.96 5.65 -0.99
C ARG A 71 -2.24 4.19 -1.36
N TRP A 72 -1.23 3.52 -1.90
CA TRP A 72 -1.36 2.12 -2.30
C TRP A 72 -1.64 1.20 -1.11
N VAL A 73 -0.92 1.35 0.01
CA VAL A 73 -1.16 0.49 1.18
C VAL A 73 -2.46 0.82 1.89
N GLU A 74 -2.85 2.10 1.94
CA GLU A 74 -4.12 2.51 2.52
C GLU A 74 -5.31 1.93 1.74
N LEU A 75 -5.20 1.87 0.40
CA LEU A 75 -6.20 1.21 -0.44
C LEU A 75 -6.25 -0.31 -0.18
N LEU A 76 -5.11 -0.97 0.01
CA LEU A 76 -5.07 -2.39 0.35
C LEU A 76 -5.73 -2.66 1.71
N ASP A 77 -5.51 -1.80 2.70
CA ASP A 77 -6.17 -1.92 4.01
C ASP A 77 -7.70 -1.81 3.87
N GLN A 78 -8.20 -0.85 3.09
CA GLN A 78 -9.63 -0.70 2.80
C GLN A 78 -10.24 -1.92 2.10
N LEU A 79 -9.51 -2.52 1.15
CA LEU A 79 -9.93 -3.75 0.47
C LEU A 79 -10.02 -4.93 1.44
N ARG A 80 -9.05 -5.05 2.34
CA ARG A 80 -9.04 -6.09 3.39
C ARG A 80 -10.22 -5.94 4.34
N GLU A 81 -10.52 -4.72 4.77
CA GLU A 81 -11.66 -4.41 5.64
C GLU A 81 -12.99 -4.72 4.98
N THR A 82 -13.11 -4.46 3.67
CA THR A 82 -14.33 -4.77 2.90
C THR A 82 -14.54 -6.28 2.83
N GLY A 83 -13.50 -7.03 2.44
CA GLY A 83 -13.58 -8.50 2.39
C GLY A 83 -13.84 -9.17 3.75
N ALA A 84 -13.40 -8.56 4.85
CA ALA A 84 -13.69 -9.06 6.20
C ALA A 84 -15.17 -8.89 6.59
N ARG A 85 -15.83 -7.83 6.12
CA ARG A 85 -17.28 -7.60 6.35
C ARG A 85 -18.14 -8.59 5.58
N ASP A 86 -17.74 -8.92 4.36
CA ASP A 86 -18.50 -9.85 3.50
C ASP A 86 -18.43 -11.31 4.01
N ALA A 87 -17.48 -11.62 4.90
CA ALA A 87 -17.28 -12.95 5.49
C ALA A 87 -17.96 -13.15 6.86
N SER A 88 -18.62 -12.12 7.42
CA SER A 88 -19.32 -12.13 8.71
C SER A 88 -20.83 -12.21 8.52
#